data_AF-A0A8G2FGN5-F1
#
_entry.id   AF-A0A8G2FGN5-F1
#
_cell.length_a   1.000
_cell.length_b   1.000
_cell.length_c   1.000
_cell.angle_alpha   90.00
_cell.angle_beta   90.00
_cell.angle_gamma   90.00
#
_symmetry.space_group_name_H-M   'P 1'
#
loop_
_entity.id
_entity.type
_entity.pdbx_description
1 polymer ?
#
loop_
_entity_poly.entity_id
_entity_poly.type
_entity_poly.pdbx_seq_one_letter_code
_entity_poly.pdbx_strand_id
1 'polypeptide(L)' 'MATIAGRNRKPWAIREFLYEQGHTMSSLAKEVGVSAVQVRKTIIGDDDSQRVLTALVEMGCPLKPLSLPDTMKLREVV' A
#
# COMPACT_ATOMS: atom_id res chain seq x y z
N MET A 1 4.69 7.62 14.25
CA MET A 1 4.17 6.50 15.05
C MET A 1 3.54 5.51 14.09
N ALA A 2 4.06 4.30 13.98
CA ALA A 2 3.43 3.26 13.17
C ALA A 2 2.05 2.92 13.77
N THR A 3 0.99 3.08 12.99
CA THR A 3 -0.37 2.71 13.42
C THR A 3 -0.47 1.19 13.58
N ILE A 4 -1.46 0.74 14.36
CA ILE A 4 -1.75 -0.69 14.55
C ILE A 4 -1.98 -1.40 13.20
N ALA A 5 -2.53 -0.68 12.21
CA ALA A 5 -2.74 -1.16 10.84
C ALA A 5 -1.42 -1.44 10.09
N GLY A 6 -0.43 -0.55 10.24
CA GLY A 6 0.90 -0.76 9.67
C GLY A 6 1.61 -1.99 10.24
N ARG A 7 1.43 -2.28 11.52
CA ARG A 7 2.09 -3.40 12.23
C ARG A 7 1.67 -4.79 11.71
N ASN A 8 0.51 -4.90 11.08
CA ASN A 8 -0.04 -6.15 10.56
C ASN A 8 0.00 -6.23 9.02
N ARG A 9 0.71 -5.32 8.35
CA ARG A 9 0.97 -5.43 6.91
C ARG A 9 1.93 -6.56 6.63
N LYS A 10 1.71 -7.27 5.52
CA LYS A 10 2.64 -8.27 5.01
C LYS A 10 3.45 -7.66 3.87
N PRO A 11 4.55 -6.94 4.16
CA PRO A 11 5.32 -6.22 3.14
C PRO A 11 5.85 -7.15 2.03
N TRP A 12 6.11 -8.41 2.37
CA TRP A 12 6.59 -9.41 1.41
C TRP A 12 5.53 -9.76 0.36
N ALA A 13 4.28 -9.98 0.79
CA ALA A 13 3.17 -10.27 -0.13
C ALA A 13 2.84 -9.09 -1.06
N ILE A 14 2.94 -7.85 -0.54
CA ILE A 14 2.74 -6.65 -1.37
C ILE A 14 3.86 -6.51 -2.42
N ARG A 15 5.11 -6.85 -2.03
CA ARG A 15 6.25 -6.88 -2.95
C ARG A 15 6.07 -7.92 -4.05
N GLU A 16 5.65 -9.12 -3.68
CA GLU A 16 5.41 -10.22 -4.60
C GLU A 16 4.32 -9.85 -5.60
N PHE A 17 3.18 -9.33 -5.12
CA PHE A 17 2.10 -8.85 -5.97
C PHE A 17 2.57 -7.78 -6.97
N LEU A 18 3.31 -6.77 -6.49
CA LEU A 18 3.85 -5.73 -7.38
C LEU A 18 4.76 -6.33 -8.46
N TYR A 19 5.60 -7.29 -8.08
CA TYR A 19 6.49 -7.98 -9.01
C TYR A 19 5.73 -8.83 -10.03
N GLU A 20 4.68 -9.55 -9.60
CA GLU A 20 3.79 -10.30 -10.51
C GLU A 20 3.07 -9.40 -11.51
N GLN A 21 2.72 -8.17 -11.11
CA GLN A 21 2.15 -7.16 -12.00
C GLN A 21 3.21 -6.45 -12.87
N GLY A 22 4.50 -6.76 -12.71
CA GLY A 22 5.58 -6.10 -13.44
C GLY A 22 5.89 -4.68 -12.96
N HIS A 23 5.31 -4.25 -11.84
CA HIS A 23 5.56 -2.94 -11.24
C HIS A 23 6.65 -3.01 -10.18
N THR A 24 7.51 -1.99 -10.17
CA THR A 24 8.46 -1.78 -9.07
C THR A 24 7.92 -0.71 -8.12
N MET A 25 8.39 -0.70 -6.87
CA MET A 25 8.06 0.39 -5.93
C MET A 25 8.38 1.77 -6.49
N SER A 26 9.45 1.87 -7.29
CA SER A 26 9.87 3.10 -7.96
C SER A 26 8.94 3.50 -9.10
N SER A 27 8.42 2.52 -9.85
CA SER A 27 7.43 2.76 -10.91
C SER A 27 6.12 3.22 -10.29
N LEU A 28 5.65 2.52 -9.26
CA LEU A 28 4.46 2.90 -8.51
C LEU A 28 4.59 4.31 -7.90
N ALA A 29 5.74 4.62 -7.31
CA ALA A 29 6.04 5.94 -6.78
C ALA A 29 5.88 7.04 -7.84
N LYS A 30 6.36 6.81 -9.06
CA LYS A 30 6.21 7.75 -10.18
C LYS A 30 4.77 7.90 -10.63
N GLU A 31 4.04 6.80 -10.72
CA GLU A 31 2.65 6.77 -11.17
C GLU A 31 1.72 7.52 -10.20
N VAL A 32 1.96 7.35 -8.90
CA VAL A 32 1.18 7.96 -7.82
C VAL A 32 1.68 9.36 -7.45
N GLY A 33 2.85 9.77 -7.97
CA GLY A 33 3.47 11.05 -7.67
C GLY A 33 3.95 11.18 -6.21
N VAL A 34 4.48 10.09 -5.65
CA VAL A 34 5.04 10.05 -4.29
C VAL A 34 6.49 9.59 -4.31
N SER A 35 7.22 9.80 -3.22
CA SER A 35 8.59 9.32 -3.10
C SER A 35 8.64 7.81 -2.89
N ALA A 36 9.62 7.13 -3.51
CA ALA A 36 9.84 5.69 -3.30
C ALA A 36 10.08 5.33 -1.82
N VAL A 37 10.67 6.25 -1.04
CA VAL A 37 10.82 6.12 0.41
C VAL A 37 9.46 6.08 1.11
N GLN A 38 8.51 6.91 0.68
CA GLN A 38 7.16 6.96 1.23
C GLN A 38 6.41 5.67 0.91
N VAL A 39 6.51 5.17 -0.33
CA VAL A 39 5.97 3.85 -0.72
C VAL A 39 6.52 2.76 0.17
N ARG A 40 7.85 2.71 0.37
CA ARG A 40 8.48 1.74 1.26
C ARG A 40 7.95 1.84 2.68
N LYS A 41 7.88 3.05 3.24
CA LYS A 41 7.33 3.29 4.59
C LYS A 41 5.87 2.82 4.70
N THR A 42 5.06 3.04 3.67
CA THR A 42 3.68 2.55 3.64
C THR A 42 3.61 1.02 3.61
N ILE A 43 4.44 0.38 2.79
CA ILE A 43 4.47 -1.09 2.67
C ILE A 43 4.91 -1.77 3.98
N ILE A 44 5.92 -1.21 4.66
CA ILE A 44 6.39 -1.73 5.97
C ILE A 44 5.50 -1.30 7.15
N GLY A 45 4.48 -0.47 6.91
CA GLY A 45 3.58 0.00 7.95
C GLY A 45 4.10 1.11 8.85
N ASP A 46 5.17 1.80 8.45
CA ASP A 46 5.73 2.96 9.15
C ASP A 46 4.97 4.26 8.82
N ASP A 47 4.27 4.28 7.68
CA ASP A 47 3.50 5.42 7.17
C ASP A 47 2.13 4.95 6.60
N ASP A 48 1.13 5.82 6.61
CA ASP A 48 -0.23 5.53 6.12
C ASP A 48 -0.60 6.45 4.96
N SER A 49 0.25 6.45 3.93
CA SER A 49 -0.02 7.23 2.73
C SER A 49 -1.25 6.67 2.01
N GLN A 50 -2.38 7.37 2.14
CA GLN A 50 -3.63 7.01 1.48
C GLN A 50 -3.48 6.89 -0.04
N ARG A 51 -2.65 7.74 -0.66
CA ARG A 51 -2.38 7.67 -2.10
C ARG A 51 -1.77 6.32 -2.52
N VAL A 52 -0.77 5.84 -1.78
CA VAL A 52 -0.11 4.56 -2.06
C VAL A 52 -1.08 3.40 -1.87
N LEU A 53 -1.85 3.43 -0.78
CA LEU A 53 -2.85 2.40 -0.51
C LEU A 53 -3.96 2.40 -1.57
N THR A 54 -4.41 3.58 -2.02
CA THR A 54 -5.44 3.70 -3.08
C THR A 54 -4.93 3.13 -4.40
N ALA A 55 -3.73 3.50 -4.82
CA ALA A 55 -3.13 2.95 -6.03
C ALA A 55 -2.94 1.43 -5.96
N LEU A 56 -2.52 0.91 -4.79
CA LEU A 56 -2.41 -0.54 -4.59
C LEU A 56 -3.76 -1.24 -4.71
N VAL A 57 -4.84 -0.64 -4.17
CA VAL A 57 -6.20 -1.18 -4.30
C VAL A 57 -6.69 -1.10 -5.75
N GLU A 58 -6.47 0.03 -6.44
CA GLU A 58 -6.84 0.21 -7.85
C GLU A 58 -6.11 -0.78 -8.78
N MET A 59 -4.86 -1.13 -8.49
CA MET A 59 -4.13 -2.18 -9.19
C MET A 59 -4.61 -3.61 -8.88
N GLY A 60 -5.54 -3.77 -7.92
CA GLY A 60 -6.08 -5.08 -7.54
C GLY A 60 -5.26 -5.81 -6.47
N CYS A 61 -4.43 -5.10 -5.69
CA CYS A 61 -3.68 -5.73 -4.60
C CYS A 61 -4.65 -6.26 -3.54
N PRO A 62 -4.49 -7.52 -3.09
CA PRO A 62 -5.39 -8.09 -2.10
C PRO A 62 -5.39 -7.28 -0.79
N LEU A 63 -6.60 -7.01 -0.26
CA LEU A 63 -6.83 -6.18 0.93
C LEU A 63 -6.28 -6.82 2.22
N LYS A 64 -6.20 -8.16 2.23
CA LYS A 64 -5.68 -8.97 3.36
C LYS A 64 -4.23 -8.63 3.74
N PRO A 65 -3.25 -8.63 2.82
CA PRO A 65 -1.88 -8.20 3.13
C PRO A 65 -1.74 -6.68 3.28
N LEU A 66 -2.64 -5.90 2.68
CA LEU A 66 -2.60 -4.44 2.72
C LEU A 66 -2.91 -3.88 4.12
N SER A 67 -3.57 -4.65 4.99
CA SER A 67 -4.04 -4.23 6.33
C SER A 67 -4.45 -2.77 6.29
N LEU A 68 -5.47 -2.50 5.48
CA LEU A 68 -5.98 -1.15 5.29
C LEU A 68 -6.30 -0.55 6.66
N PRO A 69 -5.85 0.68 6.96
CA PRO A 69 -6.33 1.39 8.13
C PRO A 69 -7.84 1.55 7.99
N ASP A 70 -8.60 1.35 9.08
CA ASP A 70 -10.07 1.37 9.07
C ASP A 70 -10.66 2.65 8.44
N THR A 71 -9.89 3.74 8.39
CA THR A 71 -10.20 4.99 7.67
C THR A 71 -10.48 4.80 6.17
N MET A 72 -9.96 3.73 5.54
CA MET A 72 -10.13 3.45 4.11
C MET A 72 -11.17 2.36 3.81
N LYS A 73 -11.54 1.54 4.81
CA LYS A 73 -12.69 0.62 4.68
C LYS A 73 -14.01 1.36 4.52
N LEU A 74 -14.08 2.63 4.92
CA LEU A 74 -15.28 3.46 4.77
C LEU A 74 -15.58 3.87 3.31
N ARG A 75 -14.67 3.63 2.36
CA ARG A 75 -14.88 4.00 0.94
C ARG A 75 -15.45 2.86 0.09
N GLU A 76 -15.59 1.65 0.65
CA GLU A 76 -16.29 0.51 0.05
C GLU A 76 -17.77 0.46 0.50
N VAL A 77 -18.43 1.62 0.55
CA VAL A 77 -19.88 1.72 0.75
C VAL A 77 -20.42 2.87 -0.11
N VAL A 78 -20.46 2.67 -1.43
CA VAL A 78 -21.43 3.31 -2.33
C VAL A 78 -21.83 2.29 -3.39
#